data_AF-A0A1I4B3Q8-F1
#
_entry.id   AF-A0A1I4B3Q8-F1
#
_cell.length_a   1.000
_cell.length_b   1.000
_cell.length_c   1.000
_cell.angle_alpha   90.00
_cell.angle_beta   90.00
_cell.angle_gamma   90.00
#
_symmetry.space_group_name_H-M   'P 1'
#
loop_
_entity.id
_entity.type
_entity.pdbx_description
1 polymer ?
#
loop_
_entity_poly.entity_id
_entity_poly.type
_entity_poly.pdbx_seq_one_letter_code
_entity_poly.pdbx_strand_id
1 'polypeptide(L)'
;MTPGYGVLAEQLAADAARLADHAARLRDLAARVRGNPIVPEWFDDLIDGQIARCAAASADLTRAAAATRDRAAGERDRAAGEGTRLTRAGAVPRDRAPDASGVPGSPAAPSVSAASGIPDAPDVPDSPSAPGAPDTPGVPKRDEPGRFR
;
A
#
# COMPACT_ATOMS: atom_id res chain seq x y z
N MET A 1 -10.03 6.60 19.89
CA MET A 1 -10.22 7.35 18.62
C MET A 1 -9.22 6.81 17.62
N THR A 2 -9.68 6.03 16.65
CA THR A 2 -8.84 5.56 15.54
C THR A 2 -8.47 6.79 14.70
N PRO A 3 -7.18 7.06 14.43
CA PRO A 3 -6.80 8.14 13.53
C PRO A 3 -7.47 7.91 12.17
N GLY A 4 -8.09 8.96 11.63
CA GLY A 4 -8.76 8.86 10.33
C GLY A 4 -7.76 8.52 9.22
N TYR A 5 -8.22 7.82 8.18
CA TYR A 5 -7.39 7.38 7.05
C TYR A 5 -6.54 8.49 6.43
N GLY A 6 -7.00 9.76 6.47
CA GLY A 6 -6.20 10.91 6.01
C GLY A 6 -4.91 11.12 6.82
N VAL A 7 -4.98 11.08 8.15
CA VAL A 7 -3.81 11.27 9.04
C VAL A 7 -2.80 10.14 8.86
N LEU A 8 -3.28 8.90 8.72
CA LEU A 8 -2.42 7.75 8.44
C LEU A 8 -1.72 7.90 7.08
N ALA A 9 -2.43 8.34 6.04
CA ALA A 9 -1.83 8.55 4.72
C ALA A 9 -0.74 9.62 4.72
N GLU A 10 -0.92 10.70 5.49
CA GLU A 10 0.09 11.74 5.67
C GLU A 10 1.31 11.21 6.42
N GLN A 11 1.10 10.44 7.50
CA GLN A 11 2.19 9.82 8.26
C GLN A 11 3.02 8.88 7.38
N LEU A 12 2.38 7.99 6.61
CA LEU A 12 3.06 7.08 5.70
C LEU A 12 3.88 7.82 4.63
N ALA A 13 3.35 8.93 4.11
CA ALA A 13 4.07 9.76 3.15
C ALA A 13 5.28 10.49 3.77
N ALA A 14 5.14 10.97 5.01
CA ALA A 14 6.25 11.58 5.74
C ALA A 14 7.36 10.56 6.03
N ASP A 15 7.00 9.34 6.41
CA ASP A 15 7.96 8.26 6.67
C ASP A 15 8.66 7.80 5.39
N ALA A 16 7.94 7.74 4.26
CA ALA A 16 8.53 7.52 2.94
C ALA A 16 9.60 8.59 2.63
N ALA A 17 9.26 9.87 2.77
CA ALA A 17 10.21 10.96 2.53
C ALA A 17 11.47 10.87 3.40
N ARG A 18 11.32 10.53 4.69
CA ARG A 18 12.46 10.33 5.60
C ARG A 18 13.39 9.19 5.14
N LEU A 19 12.83 8.08 4.66
CA LEU A 19 13.62 6.95 4.15
C LEU A 19 14.31 7.30 2.83
N ALA A 20 13.65 8.05 1.94
CA ALA A 20 14.26 8.53 0.70
C ALA A 20 15.45 9.47 0.99
N ASP A 21 15.29 10.41 1.92
CA ASP A 21 16.36 11.30 2.37
C ASP A 21 17.52 10.53 3.00
N HIS A 22 17.22 9.52 3.81
CA HIS A 22 18.26 8.67 4.39
C HIS A 22 19.04 7.92 3.31
N ALA A 23 18.36 7.35 2.31
CA ALA A 23 19.00 6.70 1.18
C ALA A 23 19.87 7.68 0.37
N ALA A 24 19.44 8.94 0.21
CA ALA A 24 20.23 9.98 -0.46
C ALA A 24 21.51 10.32 0.33
N ARG A 25 21.41 10.49 1.66
CA ARG A 25 22.59 10.73 2.51
C ARG A 25 23.56 9.56 2.48
N LEU A 26 23.05 8.33 2.46
CA LEU A 26 23.89 7.14 2.32
C LEU A 26 24.62 7.10 0.98
N ARG A 27 23.97 7.49 -0.13
CA ARG A 27 24.63 7.61 -1.44
C ARG A 27 25.76 8.65 -1.43
N ASP A 28 25.52 9.81 -0.83
CA ASP A 28 26.55 10.85 -0.70
C ASP A 28 27.75 10.36 0.14
N LEU A 29 27.45 9.70 1.27
CA LEU A 29 28.49 9.09 2.10
C LEU A 29 29.25 8.01 1.34
N ALA A 30 28.55 7.13 0.62
CA ALA A 30 29.15 6.08 -0.21
C ALA A 30 30.12 6.67 -1.24
N ALA A 31 29.70 7.72 -1.96
CA ALA A 31 30.52 8.38 -2.96
C ALA A 31 31.80 8.99 -2.37
N ARG A 32 31.75 9.46 -1.11
CA ARG A 32 32.91 10.03 -0.41
C ARG A 32 33.90 8.98 0.09
N VAL A 33 33.42 7.79 0.41
CA VAL A 33 34.26 6.73 1.00
C VAL A 33 34.73 5.70 -0.04
N ARG A 34 34.09 5.62 -1.19
CA ARG A 34 34.47 4.71 -2.28
C ARG A 34 35.86 5.04 -2.81
N GLY A 35 36.71 4.02 -2.96
CA GLY A 35 38.12 4.19 -3.33
C GLY A 35 39.05 4.62 -2.19
N ASN A 36 38.55 4.74 -0.96
CA ASN A 36 39.39 4.93 0.21
C ASN A 36 40.07 3.60 0.60
N PRO A 37 41.41 3.53 0.66
CA PRO A 37 42.13 2.27 0.93
C PRO A 37 41.91 1.70 2.33
N ILE A 38 41.30 2.47 3.25
CA ILE A 38 40.94 2.02 4.60
C ILE A 38 39.61 1.25 4.58
N VAL A 39 38.74 1.53 3.62
CA VAL A 39 37.40 0.96 3.56
C VAL A 39 37.46 -0.40 2.88
N PRO A 40 36.98 -1.48 3.53
CA PRO A 40 36.96 -2.79 2.90
C PRO A 40 36.02 -2.84 1.69
N GLU A 41 36.40 -3.55 0.63
CA GLU A 41 35.57 -3.70 -0.58
C GLU A 41 34.17 -4.28 -0.29
N TRP A 42 34.03 -5.17 0.70
CA TRP A 42 32.73 -5.73 1.09
C TRP A 42 31.74 -4.69 1.62
N PHE A 43 32.24 -3.54 2.08
CA PHE A 43 31.42 -2.47 2.63
C PHE A 43 30.56 -1.78 1.57
N ASP A 44 31.07 -1.70 0.33
CA ASP A 44 30.33 -1.10 -0.78
C ASP A 44 29.05 -1.88 -1.08
N ASP A 45 29.12 -3.20 -1.18
CA ASP A 45 27.95 -4.07 -1.40
C ASP A 45 26.93 -3.94 -0.26
N LEU A 46 27.40 -3.82 0.99
CA LEU A 46 26.53 -3.65 2.15
C LEU A 46 25.80 -2.29 2.10
N ILE A 47 26.52 -1.21 1.79
CA ILE A 47 25.94 0.12 1.65
C ILE A 47 24.94 0.15 0.49
N ASP A 48 25.30 -0.38 -0.67
CA ASP A 48 24.43 -0.41 -1.84
C ASP A 48 23.15 -1.22 -1.54
N GLY A 49 23.28 -2.34 -0.83
CA GLY A 49 22.14 -3.12 -0.33
C GLY A 49 21.26 -2.35 0.66
N GLN A 50 21.83 -1.55 1.56
CA GLN A 50 21.08 -0.70 2.49
C GLN A 50 20.33 0.42 1.76
N ILE A 51 21.00 1.09 0.81
CA ILE A 51 20.41 2.14 -0.03
C ILE A 51 19.21 1.57 -0.80
N ALA A 52 19.35 0.39 -1.41
CA ALA A 52 18.29 -0.28 -2.13
C ALA A 52 17.10 -0.61 -1.23
N ARG A 53 17.34 -1.16 -0.03
CA ARG A 53 16.28 -1.48 0.94
C ARG A 53 15.53 -0.23 1.42
N CYS A 54 16.23 0.86 1.71
CA CYS A 54 15.59 2.12 2.08
C CYS A 54 14.74 2.70 0.93
N ALA A 55 15.24 2.64 -0.31
CA ALA A 55 14.50 3.10 -1.48
C ALA A 55 13.23 2.25 -1.73
N ALA A 56 13.33 0.92 -1.62
CA ALA A 56 12.19 0.02 -1.77
C ALA A 56 11.13 0.27 -0.68
N ALA A 57 11.54 0.34 0.59
CA ALA A 57 10.63 0.64 1.70
C ALA A 57 9.94 2.01 1.54
N SER A 58 10.67 3.03 1.09
CA SER A 58 10.09 4.34 0.76
C SER A 58 9.03 4.25 -0.34
N ALA A 59 9.27 3.46 -1.39
CA ALA A 59 8.33 3.28 -2.49
C ALA A 59 7.06 2.55 -2.01
N ASP A 60 7.21 1.54 -1.17
CA ASP A 60 6.09 0.79 -0.61
C ASP A 60 5.23 1.65 0.33
N LEU A 61 5.85 2.46 1.20
CA LEU A 61 5.15 3.44 2.02
C LEU A 61 4.41 4.50 1.18
N THR A 62 5.02 4.96 0.08
CA THR A 62 4.37 5.87 -0.87
C THR A 62 3.11 5.25 -1.48
N ARG A 63 3.21 3.98 -1.91
CA ARG A 63 2.10 3.23 -2.49
C ARG A 63 0.99 2.98 -1.45
N ALA A 64 1.36 2.65 -0.22
CA ALA A 64 0.43 2.50 0.90
C ALA A 64 -0.29 3.81 1.24
N ALA A 65 0.44 4.95 1.24
CA ALA A 65 -0.14 6.27 1.44
C ALA A 65 -1.18 6.60 0.37
N ALA A 66 -0.87 6.35 -0.91
CA ALA A 66 -1.82 6.53 -2.02
C ALA A 66 -3.08 5.68 -1.84
N ALA A 67 -2.92 4.38 -1.61
CA ALA A 67 -4.05 3.46 -1.39
C ALA A 67 -4.90 3.83 -0.15
N THR A 68 -4.31 4.50 0.84
CA THR A 68 -5.04 4.99 2.02
C THR A 68 -5.86 6.23 1.68
N ARG A 69 -5.34 7.13 0.84
CA ARG A 69 -6.10 8.29 0.34
C ARG A 69 -7.28 7.87 -0.53
N ASP A 70 -7.08 6.88 -1.40
CA ASP A 70 -8.13 6.38 -2.29
C ASP A 70 -9.29 5.76 -1.51
N ARG A 71 -8.99 5.03 -0.42
CA ARG A 71 -10.02 4.53 0.49
C ARG A 71 -10.77 5.66 1.19
N ALA A 72 -10.06 6.67 1.70
CA ALA A 72 -10.67 7.83 2.32
C ALA A 72 -11.59 8.60 1.35
N ALA A 73 -11.21 8.71 0.07
CA ALA A 73 -12.05 9.29 -0.97
C ALA A 73 -13.29 8.43 -1.24
N GLY A 74 -13.14 7.12 -1.41
CA GLY A 74 -14.25 6.21 -1.64
C GLY A 74 -15.24 6.12 -0.47
N GLU A 75 -14.81 6.36 0.77
CA GLU A 75 -15.71 6.50 1.93
C GLU A 75 -16.54 7.78 1.86
N ARG A 76 -15.94 8.90 1.45
CA ARG A 76 -16.65 10.18 1.27
C ARG A 76 -17.67 10.10 0.14
N ASP A 77 -17.32 9.48 -0.98
CA ASP A 77 -18.22 9.33 -2.12
C ASP A 77 -19.41 8.42 -1.79
N ARG A 78 -19.18 7.33 -1.02
CA ARG A 78 -20.29 6.50 -0.51
C ARG A 78 -21.20 7.27 0.44
N ALA A 79 -20.64 8.04 1.37
CA ALA A 79 -21.43 8.87 2.27
C ALA A 79 -22.25 9.94 1.52
N ALA A 80 -21.68 10.54 0.46
CA ALA A 80 -22.39 11.49 -0.41
C ALA A 80 -23.48 10.80 -1.26
N GLY A 81 -23.25 9.57 -1.73
CA GLY A 81 -24.22 8.73 -2.43
C GLY A 81 -25.42 8.32 -1.57
N GLU A 82 -25.20 8.04 -0.28
CA GLU A 82 -26.25 7.74 0.70
C GLU A 82 -27.13 8.98 0.97
N GLY A 83 -26.52 10.15 1.15
CA GLY A 83 -27.22 11.42 1.35
C GLY A 83 -28.03 11.89 0.13
N THR A 84 -27.58 11.57 -1.07
CA THR A 84 -28.33 11.84 -2.31
C THR A 84 -29.47 10.84 -2.54
N ARG A 85 -29.36 9.59 -2.05
CA ARG A 85 -30.45 8.61 -2.08
C ARG A 85 -31.57 8.95 -1.08
N LEU A 86 -31.21 9.48 0.09
CA LEU A 86 -32.18 9.96 1.10
C LEU A 86 -32.89 11.26 0.69
N THR A 87 -32.24 12.15 -0.07
CA THR A 87 -32.88 13.38 -0.59
C THR A 87 -33.75 13.13 -1.82
N ARG A 88 -33.52 12.07 -2.61
CA ARG A 88 -34.42 11.66 -3.72
C ARG A 88 -35.75 11.05 -3.24
N ALA A 89 -35.83 10.54 -2.01
CA ALA A 89 -37.06 10.00 -1.44
C ALA A 89 -38.05 11.08 -0.92
N GLY A 90 -37.68 12.36 -0.97
CA GLY A 90 -38.48 13.47 -0.44
C GLY A 90 -39.04 14.46 -1.46
N ALA A 91 -38.80 14.29 -2.77
CA ALA A 91 -39.35 15.17 -3.78
C ALA A 91 -40.66 14.58 -4.33
N VAL A 92 -41.77 14.82 -3.63
CA VAL A 92 -43.10 14.79 -4.24
C VAL A 92 -43.30 16.18 -4.88
N PRO A 93 -43.29 16.33 -6.21
CA PRO A 93 -43.80 17.56 -6.81
C PRO A 93 -45.30 17.53 -6.57
N ARG A 94 -45.80 18.40 -5.68
CA ARG A 94 -47.23 18.75 -5.68
C ARG A 94 -47.47 19.61 -6.91
N ASP A 95 -47.68 18.96 -8.04
CA ASP A 95 -48.16 19.64 -9.24
C ASP A 95 -49.67 19.47 -9.35
N ARG A 96 -50.33 20.60 -9.55
CA ARG A 96 -51.78 20.78 -9.57
C ARG A 96 -52.22 20.67 -11.04
N ALA A 97 -52.78 19.53 -11.43
CA ALA A 97 -53.50 19.38 -12.71
C ALA A 97 -54.97 19.90 -12.56
N PRO A 98 -55.74 20.23 -13.62
CA PRO A 98 -55.81 19.61 -14.98
C PRO A 98 -55.82 20.64 -16.17
N ASP A 99 -55.63 20.31 -17.46
CA ASP A 99 -56.38 19.39 -18.33
C ASP A 99 -55.64 18.97 -19.64
N ALA A 100 -55.93 17.73 -20.06
CA ALA A 100 -56.07 17.08 -21.39
C ALA A 100 -55.09 17.35 -22.57
N SER A 101 -54.43 16.27 -23.05
CA SER A 101 -54.73 15.57 -24.33
C SER A 101 -53.58 14.67 -24.84
N GLY A 102 -53.87 13.39 -25.16
CA GLY A 102 -53.20 12.68 -26.27
C GLY A 102 -52.23 11.51 -25.98
N VAL A 103 -52.81 10.28 -25.96
CA VAL A 103 -52.30 8.94 -26.36
C VAL A 103 -51.13 8.21 -25.62
N PRO A 104 -51.29 6.87 -25.37
CA PRO A 104 -50.29 6.05 -24.69
C PRO A 104 -49.36 5.32 -25.67
N GLY A 105 -48.04 5.51 -25.52
CA GLY A 105 -47.01 4.71 -26.18
C GLY A 105 -46.21 3.93 -25.14
N SER A 106 -46.52 2.65 -24.97
CA SER A 106 -45.67 1.72 -24.22
C SER A 106 -44.59 1.18 -25.16
N PRO A 107 -43.36 0.99 -24.67
CA PRO A 107 -42.81 -0.36 -24.76
C PRO A 107 -42.23 -0.82 -23.42
N ALA A 108 -42.59 -2.05 -23.05
CA ALA A 108 -41.92 -2.82 -22.02
C ALA A 108 -40.47 -3.16 -22.43
N ALA A 109 -39.60 -3.27 -21.43
CA ALA A 109 -38.15 -3.47 -21.51
C ALA A 109 -37.72 -4.76 -22.25
N PRO A 110 -36.42 -4.87 -22.61
CA PRO A 110 -35.64 -5.87 -21.88
C PRO A 110 -34.33 -5.33 -21.31
N SER A 111 -34.08 -5.74 -20.08
CA SER A 111 -32.79 -5.71 -19.40
C SER A 111 -31.77 -6.56 -20.17
N VAL A 112 -30.65 -5.97 -20.59
CA VAL A 112 -29.42 -6.72 -20.81
C VAL A 112 -28.26 -5.93 -20.21
N SER A 113 -27.93 -6.27 -18.96
CA SER A 113 -26.57 -6.14 -18.48
C SER A 113 -25.70 -7.00 -19.38
N ALA A 114 -25.07 -6.41 -20.38
CA ALA A 114 -23.86 -7.00 -20.93
C ALA A 114 -22.83 -6.89 -19.80
N ALA A 115 -22.64 -7.99 -19.08
CA ALA A 115 -21.51 -8.16 -18.20
C ALA A 115 -20.26 -7.80 -19.00
N SER A 116 -19.64 -6.66 -18.68
CA SER A 116 -18.22 -6.50 -19.00
C SER A 116 -17.54 -7.66 -18.31
N GLY A 117 -17.15 -8.65 -19.11
CA GLY A 117 -16.45 -9.83 -18.64
C GLY A 117 -15.33 -9.38 -17.73
N ILE A 118 -15.39 -9.84 -16.48
CA ILE A 118 -14.28 -9.72 -15.55
C ILE A 118 -13.13 -10.46 -16.25
N PRO A 119 -12.00 -9.80 -16.55
CA PRO A 119 -10.82 -10.54 -16.98
C PRO A 119 -10.48 -11.51 -15.85
N ASP A 120 -10.38 -12.80 -16.14
CA ASP A 120 -9.90 -13.78 -15.16
C ASP A 120 -8.59 -13.27 -14.56
N ALA A 121 -8.54 -13.30 -13.23
CA ALA A 121 -7.35 -12.87 -12.51
C ALA A 121 -6.17 -13.75 -12.94
N PRO A 122 -4.98 -13.18 -13.20
CA PRO A 122 -3.81 -13.99 -13.50
C PRO A 122 -3.54 -14.92 -12.32
N ASP A 123 -3.34 -16.21 -12.62
CA ASP A 123 -2.96 -17.22 -11.64
C ASP A 123 -1.73 -16.73 -10.86
N VAL A 124 -1.86 -16.72 -9.53
CA VAL A 124 -0.77 -16.31 -8.64
C VAL A 124 0.27 -17.43 -8.62
N PRO A 125 1.54 -17.14 -8.93
CA PRO A 125 2.59 -18.15 -8.82
C PRO A 125 2.70 -18.60 -7.36
N ASP A 126 2.74 -19.92 -7.16
CA ASP A 126 2.93 -20.53 -5.85
C ASP A 126 4.16 -19.96 -5.15
N SER A 127 3.98 -19.65 -3.87
CA SER A 127 5.04 -19.07 -3.05
C SER A 127 6.18 -20.09 -2.90
N PRO A 128 7.44 -19.74 -3.16
CA PRO A 128 8.54 -20.64 -2.88
C PRO A 128 8.56 -20.95 -1.38
N SER A 129 8.68 -22.25 -1.06
CA SER A 129 8.77 -22.69 0.33
C SER A 129 9.94 -22.01 1.04
N ALA A 130 9.71 -21.60 2.28
CA ALA A 130 10.74 -20.96 3.08
C ALA A 130 11.97 -21.89 3.23
N PRO A 131 13.21 -21.35 3.13
CA PRO A 131 14.40 -22.12 3.43
C PRO A 131 14.33 -22.67 4.85
N GLY A 132 14.73 -23.93 5.03
CA GLY A 132 14.83 -24.56 6.34
C GLY A 132 15.74 -23.75 7.26
N ALA A 133 15.39 -23.69 8.55
CA ALA A 133 16.18 -22.99 9.55
C ALA A 133 17.61 -23.59 9.62
N PRO A 134 18.65 -22.75 9.77
CA PRO A 134 19.99 -23.24 10.00
C PRO A 134 20.06 -23.96 11.35
N ASP A 135 20.81 -25.06 11.39
CA ASP A 135 21.10 -25.78 12.62
C ASP A 135 21.80 -24.85 13.62
N THR A 136 21.35 -24.89 14.88
CA THR A 136 21.97 -24.12 15.95
C THR A 136 23.40 -24.62 16.19
N PRO A 137 24.41 -23.73 16.26
CA PRO A 137 25.77 -24.13 16.61
C PRO A 137 25.80 -24.87 17.95
N GLY A 138 26.40 -26.05 17.95
CA GLY A 138 26.59 -26.86 19.15
C GLY A 138 27.39 -26.10 20.21
N VAL A 139 26.89 -26.08 21.44
CA VAL A 139 27.56 -25.42 22.57
C VAL A 139 28.92 -26.09 22.81
N PRO A 140 30.05 -25.36 22.78
CA PRO A 140 31.33 -25.94 23.14
C PRO A 140 31.31 -26.30 24.62
N LYS A 141 31.55 -27.58 24.93
CA LYS A 141 31.79 -28.03 26.31
C LYS A 141 33.05 -27.32 26.80
N ARG A 142 32.93 -26.58 27.91
CA ARG A 142 34.10 -26.08 28.64
C ARG A 142 34.93 -27.29 29.06
N ASP A 143 36.12 -27.42 28.49
CA ASP A 143 37.20 -28.17 29.13
C ASP A 143 37.61 -27.40 30.40
N GLU A 144 37.25 -27.94 31.56
CA GLU A 144 38.01 -27.70 32.77
C GLU A 144 39.34 -28.44 32.61
N PRO A 145 40.48 -27.75 32.83
CA PRO A 145 41.24 -28.19 34.00
C PRO A 145 41.94 -27.02 34.69
N GLY A 146 41.45 -26.68 35.88
CA GLY A 146 42.29 -26.09 36.89
C GLY A 146 43.32 -27.11 37.39
N ARG A 147 44.57 -27.03 36.91
CA ARG A 147 45.74 -27.54 37.65
C ARG A 147 47.05 -26.93 37.14
N PHE A 148 47.37 -25.73 37.60
CA PHE A 148 48.76 -25.27 37.64
C PHE A 148 49.36 -25.72 38.99
N ARG A 149 50.38 -26.59 38.93
CA ARG A 149 51.39 -26.76 39.97
C ARG A 149 52.75 -26.53 39.33
#